data_AF-A0A9C6WLS3-F1
#
_entry.id   AF-A0A9C6WLS3-F1
#
_cell.length_a   1.000
_cell.length_b   1.000
_cell.length_c   1.000
_cell.angle_alpha   90.00
_cell.angle_beta   90.00
_cell.angle_gamma   90.00
#
_symmetry.space_group_name_H-M   'P 1'
#
loop_
_entity.id
_entity.type
_entity.pdbx_description
1 polymer ?
#
loop_
_entity_poly.entity_id
_entity_poly.type
_entity_poly.pdbx_seq_one_letter_code
_entity_poly.pdbx_strand_id
1 'polypeptide(L)'
;MLITAGPVQPAYKDVLKHYNWPHMPVRMFTYLVGKDSTAASEMHKIACGNKGYFNRLNNRKDVRAQVLKYVQVMSRPLVMYQNEHPVQWTPVYRGGKGNSLLRDEVKYGQLMTSVSAPVFDRRNSTERVANLLGVVGTDIPIEQIMKLVQPYKLGVNGYSFLVDNNGHVLYHPDLRPMFQDTLKPEYNSVDLTEVELVDSDGGPRENNSMLLDLRHDMIDQKEGETDLTIKTDFNGMRVATRRNKYFYNPIDGTPFSLALALPEGYGMYETVGEEEIKRSTVNLSDLFKGDNWRLHPDWVYCEYNYASDHHFKSPEDQFLHFLNKVRRPGWKWMSQRHWTPQAVKDMKKLERDSYYCDKTLVQSLVYDAVVTQGLDQPARLDRPSNVNEERHPIAVLMALWRR
;
A
#
# COMPACT_ATOMS: atom_id res chain seq x y z
N MET A 1 23.70 -24.55 3.55
CA MET A 1 23.02 -25.87 3.52
C MET A 1 23.79 -26.76 2.56
N LEU A 2 23.91 -28.07 2.82
CA LEU A 2 24.65 -29.01 1.98
C LEU A 2 23.67 -29.96 1.30
N ILE A 3 23.69 -30.02 -0.03
CA ILE A 3 22.88 -30.94 -0.83
C ILE A 3 23.85 -31.85 -1.58
N THR A 4 23.79 -33.16 -1.35
CA THR A 4 24.72 -34.11 -1.96
C THR A 4 24.14 -35.52 -2.03
N ALA A 5 24.67 -36.37 -2.92
CA ALA A 5 24.43 -37.82 -2.92
C ALA A 5 25.34 -38.58 -1.94
N GLY A 6 26.38 -37.92 -1.42
CA GLY A 6 27.25 -38.46 -0.37
C GLY A 6 28.47 -37.59 -0.08
N PRO A 7 29.10 -37.71 1.09
CA PRO A 7 30.33 -36.99 1.39
C PRO A 7 31.52 -37.61 0.66
N VAL A 8 32.43 -36.75 0.18
CA VAL A 8 33.79 -37.17 -0.17
C VAL A 8 34.57 -37.33 1.14
N GLN A 9 34.78 -38.57 1.58
CA GLN A 9 35.63 -38.88 2.74
C GLN A 9 37.11 -38.72 2.34
N PRO A 10 38.03 -38.23 3.21
CA PRO A 10 37.92 -37.98 4.66
C PRO A 10 38.06 -36.48 5.10
N ALA A 11 38.21 -35.52 4.19
CA ALA A 11 38.69 -34.17 4.50
C ALA A 11 37.69 -33.23 5.23
N TYR A 12 36.41 -33.56 5.32
CA TYR A 12 35.40 -32.63 5.86
C TYR A 12 35.51 -32.39 7.37
N LYS A 13 36.05 -33.35 8.14
CA LYS A 13 36.17 -33.22 9.61
C LYS A 13 37.14 -32.10 9.99
N ASP A 14 38.26 -32.00 9.28
CA ASP A 14 39.29 -31.00 9.56
C ASP A 14 38.80 -29.59 9.22
N VAL A 15 38.05 -29.46 8.11
CA VAL A 15 37.41 -28.19 7.71
C VAL A 15 36.41 -27.72 8.77
N LEU A 16 35.53 -28.61 9.24
CA LEU A 16 34.53 -28.24 10.25
C LEU A 16 35.16 -27.90 11.60
N LYS A 17 36.23 -28.60 11.96
CA LYS A 17 36.99 -28.34 13.18
C LYS A 17 37.70 -26.99 13.11
N HIS A 18 38.23 -26.61 11.95
CA HIS A 18 38.94 -25.34 11.77
C HIS A 18 37.99 -24.12 11.76
N TYR A 19 36.84 -24.21 11.08
CA TYR A 19 35.98 -23.04 10.84
C TYR A 19 34.79 -22.90 11.78
N ASN A 20 34.23 -24.01 12.32
CA ASN A 20 32.99 -23.94 13.11
C ASN A 20 33.17 -24.30 14.59
N TRP A 21 34.29 -24.90 14.98
CA TRP A 21 34.55 -25.28 16.37
C TRP A 21 35.37 -24.20 17.10
N PRO A 22 35.18 -23.94 18.42
CA PRO A 22 34.27 -24.59 19.38
C PRO A 22 32.86 -24.02 19.47
N HIS A 23 32.65 -22.77 19.05
CA HIS A 23 31.41 -22.05 19.35
C HIS A 23 30.20 -22.48 18.50
N MET A 24 30.46 -23.11 17.34
CA MET A 24 29.46 -23.54 16.37
C MET A 24 28.44 -22.44 16.04
N PRO A 25 28.89 -21.27 15.52
CA PRO A 25 28.01 -20.21 15.06
C PRO A 25 27.22 -20.62 13.81
N VAL A 26 27.81 -21.46 12.94
CA VAL A 26 27.17 -21.89 11.69
C VAL A 26 26.35 -23.15 11.92
N ARG A 27 25.09 -23.12 11.48
CA ARG A 27 24.22 -24.30 11.45
C ARG A 27 24.29 -25.00 10.11
N MET A 28 24.39 -26.33 10.13
CA MET A 28 24.48 -27.11 8.89
C MET A 28 23.30 -28.05 8.69
N PHE A 29 22.53 -27.77 7.64
CA PHE A 29 21.46 -28.65 7.16
C PHE A 29 22.00 -29.53 6.05
N THR A 30 21.85 -30.85 6.18
CA THR A 30 22.32 -31.82 5.19
C THR A 30 21.13 -32.50 4.50
N TYR A 31 21.13 -32.47 3.17
CA TYR A 31 20.11 -33.06 2.31
C TYR A 31 20.75 -34.15 1.45
N LEU A 32 20.42 -35.41 1.73
CA LEU A 32 20.88 -36.55 0.96
C LEU A 32 19.94 -36.79 -0.22
N VAL A 33 20.45 -36.64 -1.44
CA VAL A 33 19.68 -36.88 -2.67
C VAL A 33 19.95 -38.29 -3.17
N GLY A 34 18.91 -39.10 -3.34
CA GLY A 34 19.01 -40.42 -3.95
C GLY A 34 18.71 -41.61 -3.03
N LYS A 35 18.79 -42.81 -3.62
CA LYS A 35 18.39 -44.07 -2.97
C LYS A 35 19.51 -44.73 -2.16
N ASP A 36 20.74 -44.26 -2.29
CA ASP A 36 21.88 -44.81 -1.59
C ASP A 36 21.90 -44.36 -0.12
N SER A 37 21.86 -45.33 0.81
CA SER A 37 21.83 -45.08 2.25
C SER A 37 23.21 -45.08 2.90
N THR A 38 24.25 -45.46 2.17
CA THR A 38 25.63 -45.58 2.67
C THR A 38 26.14 -44.26 3.25
N ALA A 39 25.77 -43.14 2.64
CA ALA A 39 26.14 -41.80 3.07
C ALA A 39 25.26 -41.19 4.18
N ALA A 40 24.13 -41.82 4.54
CA ALA A 40 23.14 -41.23 5.44
C ALA A 40 23.68 -41.03 6.87
N SER A 41 24.41 -42.00 7.40
CA SER A 41 25.01 -41.92 8.73
C SER A 41 25.98 -40.73 8.84
N GLU A 42 26.85 -40.55 7.85
CA GLU A 42 27.83 -39.46 7.87
C GLU A 42 27.17 -38.08 7.69
N MET A 43 26.19 -37.97 6.78
CA MET A 43 25.39 -36.74 6.62
C MET A 43 24.63 -36.38 7.89
N HIS A 44 24.09 -37.38 8.60
CA HIS A 44 23.42 -37.19 9.87
C HIS A 44 24.38 -36.70 10.96
N LYS A 45 25.58 -37.29 11.08
CA LYS A 45 26.62 -36.84 12.01
C LYS A 45 27.03 -35.38 11.76
N ILE A 46 27.16 -35.00 10.49
CA ILE A 46 27.50 -33.61 10.12
C ILE A 46 26.41 -32.63 10.58
N ALA A 47 25.13 -32.94 10.33
CA ALA A 47 24.04 -32.07 10.77
C ALA A 47 23.93 -32.00 12.30
N CYS A 48 23.97 -33.14 12.99
CA CYS A 48 23.86 -33.23 14.44
C CYS A 48 25.02 -32.52 15.15
N GLY A 49 26.24 -32.66 14.64
CA GLY A 49 27.42 -31.97 15.19
C GLY A 49 27.41 -30.45 15.02
N ASN A 50 26.54 -29.90 14.17
CA ASN A 50 26.50 -28.48 13.82
C ASN A 50 25.09 -27.88 14.00
N LYS A 51 24.35 -28.34 15.03
CA LYS A 51 23.04 -27.79 15.44
C LYS A 51 22.02 -27.64 14.29
N GLY A 52 22.10 -28.51 13.29
CA GLY A 52 21.24 -28.46 12.11
C GLY A 52 20.22 -29.58 12.05
N TYR A 53 19.81 -29.96 10.83
CA TYR A 53 18.86 -31.03 10.59
C TYR A 53 19.25 -31.85 9.34
N PHE A 54 19.00 -33.14 9.40
CA PHE A 54 19.26 -34.07 8.30
C PHE A 54 17.95 -34.49 7.64
N ASN A 55 17.87 -34.36 6.33
CA ASN A 55 16.74 -34.85 5.54
C ASN A 55 17.20 -35.68 4.34
N ARG A 56 16.38 -36.66 3.98
CA ARG A 56 16.59 -37.51 2.82
C ARG A 56 15.56 -37.18 1.74
N LEU A 57 16.05 -36.88 0.54
CA LEU A 57 15.27 -36.49 -0.63
C LEU A 57 15.20 -37.69 -1.60
N ASN A 58 14.16 -38.51 -1.43
CA ASN A 58 13.91 -39.69 -2.27
C ASN A 58 13.01 -39.39 -3.48
N ASN A 59 11.96 -38.58 -3.25
CA ASN A 59 10.92 -38.29 -4.24
C ASN A 59 10.89 -36.80 -4.55
N ARG A 60 10.71 -36.44 -5.83
CA ARG A 60 10.55 -35.05 -6.26
C ARG A 60 9.35 -34.36 -5.59
N LYS A 61 8.27 -35.11 -5.33
CA LYS A 61 7.05 -34.59 -4.69
C LYS A 61 7.29 -34.13 -3.25
N ASP A 62 8.19 -34.80 -2.53
CA ASP A 62 8.41 -34.53 -1.10
C ASP A 62 9.49 -33.46 -0.87
N VAL A 63 10.24 -33.07 -1.91
CA VAL A 63 11.37 -32.13 -1.79
C VAL A 63 10.93 -30.83 -1.11
N ARG A 64 9.80 -30.25 -1.54
CA ARG A 64 9.30 -28.99 -0.97
C ARG A 64 9.01 -29.13 0.53
N ALA A 65 8.33 -30.20 0.93
CA ALA A 65 8.00 -30.43 2.34
C ALA A 65 9.24 -30.73 3.20
N GLN A 66 10.20 -31.49 2.68
CA GLN A 66 11.43 -31.84 3.39
C GLN A 66 12.36 -30.64 3.54
N VAL A 67 12.50 -29.80 2.51
CA VAL A 67 13.32 -28.58 2.61
C VAL A 67 12.73 -27.64 3.65
N LEU A 68 11.42 -27.38 3.65
CA LEU A 68 10.78 -26.45 4.60
C LEU A 68 10.95 -26.82 6.09
N LYS A 69 11.33 -28.05 6.42
CA LYS A 69 11.61 -28.45 7.82
C LYS A 69 12.76 -27.68 8.46
N TYR A 70 13.67 -27.08 7.70
CA TYR A 70 14.73 -26.25 8.28
C TYR A 70 14.16 -25.09 9.11
N VAL A 71 12.99 -24.56 8.72
CA VAL A 71 12.31 -23.45 9.41
C VAL A 71 12.02 -23.80 10.87
N GLN A 72 11.59 -25.04 11.14
CA GLN A 72 11.31 -25.51 12.50
C GLN A 72 12.56 -25.52 13.40
N VAL A 73 13.75 -25.72 12.84
CA VAL A 73 15.00 -25.67 13.60
C VAL A 73 15.50 -24.24 13.76
N MET A 74 15.33 -23.42 12.72
CA MET A 74 15.68 -22.00 12.75
C MET A 74 14.78 -21.19 13.70
N SER A 75 13.53 -21.59 13.90
CA SER A 75 12.60 -20.93 14.81
C SER A 75 12.84 -21.22 16.30
N ARG A 76 13.60 -22.27 16.65
CA ARG A 76 13.83 -22.68 18.06
C ARG A 76 14.34 -21.57 18.98
N PRO A 77 15.31 -20.72 18.57
CA PRO A 77 15.74 -19.60 19.40
C PRO A 77 14.63 -18.57 19.64
N LEU A 78 13.78 -18.31 18.65
CA LEU A 78 12.65 -17.38 18.79
C LEU A 78 11.64 -17.90 19.83
N VAL A 79 11.44 -19.21 19.90
CA VAL A 79 10.54 -19.84 20.90
C VAL A 79 11.14 -19.78 22.31
N MET A 80 12.45 -19.99 22.43
CA MET A 80 13.13 -20.17 23.73
C MET A 80 13.50 -18.86 24.42
N TYR A 81 13.91 -17.85 23.65
CA TYR A 81 14.60 -16.67 24.20
C TYR A 81 13.78 -15.39 24.14
N GLN A 82 12.64 -15.37 23.44
CA GLN A 82 11.83 -14.17 23.28
C GLN A 82 10.52 -14.28 24.06
N ASN A 83 10.32 -13.36 25.01
CA ASN A 83 9.01 -13.13 25.63
C ASN A 83 8.08 -12.35 24.69
N GLU A 84 8.65 -11.56 23.78
CA GLU A 84 7.93 -10.77 22.78
C GLU A 84 8.35 -11.19 21.38
N HIS A 85 7.37 -11.56 20.56
CA HIS A 85 7.63 -11.99 19.19
C HIS A 85 7.33 -10.85 18.24
N PRO A 86 8.31 -10.44 17.40
CA PRO A 86 8.12 -9.30 16.52
C PRO A 86 7.11 -9.65 15.44
N VAL A 87 6.21 -8.70 15.18
CA VAL A 87 5.31 -8.73 14.04
C VAL A 87 6.12 -8.40 12.78
N GLN A 88 5.88 -9.13 11.69
CA GLN A 88 6.61 -8.98 10.44
C GLN A 88 5.65 -8.60 9.31
N TRP A 89 6.03 -7.60 8.54
CA TRP A 89 5.32 -7.16 7.34
C TRP A 89 5.91 -7.82 6.11
N THR A 90 5.04 -8.20 5.18
CA THR A 90 5.45 -8.75 3.88
C THR A 90 5.51 -7.66 2.83
N PRO A 91 6.40 -7.77 1.83
CA PRO A 91 6.34 -6.92 0.64
C PRO A 91 4.99 -7.07 -0.08
N VAL A 92 4.74 -6.17 -1.03
CA VAL A 92 3.53 -6.24 -1.86
C VAL A 92 3.47 -7.59 -2.56
N TYR A 93 2.31 -8.23 -2.46
CA TYR A 93 2.04 -9.42 -3.23
C TYR A 93 0.60 -9.40 -3.73
N ARG A 94 0.34 -10.15 -4.77
CA ARG A 94 -1.01 -10.29 -5.31
C ARG A 94 -1.84 -11.26 -4.48
N GLY A 95 -2.96 -10.78 -3.94
CA GLY A 95 -3.89 -11.56 -3.14
C GLY A 95 -5.34 -11.04 -3.23
N GLY A 96 -6.30 -11.82 -2.76
CA GLY A 96 -7.70 -11.40 -2.66
C GLY A 96 -8.48 -11.35 -3.99
N LYS A 97 -9.78 -11.05 -3.87
CA LYS A 97 -10.67 -10.73 -4.99
C LYS A 97 -10.72 -9.21 -5.14
N GLY A 98 -10.61 -8.71 -6.38
CA GLY A 98 -10.72 -7.27 -6.65
C GLY A 98 -12.08 -6.70 -6.25
N ASN A 99 -12.10 -5.41 -5.93
CA ASN A 99 -13.33 -4.67 -5.60
C ASN A 99 -14.29 -4.64 -6.80
N SER A 100 -15.54 -5.04 -6.60
CA SER A 100 -16.55 -5.16 -7.68
C SER A 100 -17.13 -3.83 -8.18
N LEU A 101 -16.79 -2.70 -7.55
CA LEU A 101 -17.37 -1.38 -7.83
C LEU A 101 -16.54 -0.53 -8.81
N LEU A 102 -15.25 -0.84 -8.98
CA LEU A 102 -14.42 -0.22 -9.99
C LEU A 102 -14.75 -0.90 -11.33
N ARG A 103 -15.26 -0.11 -12.28
CA ARG A 103 -15.53 -0.58 -13.65
C ARG A 103 -14.24 -1.12 -14.27
N ASP A 104 -14.43 -2.20 -15.03
CA ASP A 104 -13.47 -2.99 -15.80
C ASP A 104 -12.65 -4.03 -15.03
N GLU A 105 -13.14 -5.26 -15.15
CA GLU A 105 -12.38 -6.49 -15.43
C GLU A 105 -10.93 -6.63 -14.91
N VAL A 106 -10.63 -6.27 -13.67
CA VAL A 106 -9.42 -6.82 -13.06
C VAL A 106 -9.71 -8.27 -12.64
N LYS A 107 -9.72 -9.18 -13.62
CA LYS A 107 -9.62 -10.65 -13.44
C LYS A 107 -8.37 -11.04 -12.64
N TYR A 108 -7.50 -10.07 -12.40
CA TYR A 108 -6.23 -10.19 -11.72
C TYR A 108 -6.38 -9.67 -10.27
N GLY A 109 -6.16 -10.55 -9.27
CA GLY A 109 -6.28 -10.22 -7.85
C GLY A 109 -5.59 -8.91 -7.42
N GLN A 110 -6.06 -8.37 -6.30
CA GLN A 110 -5.65 -7.09 -5.74
C GLN A 110 -4.21 -7.12 -5.19
N LEU A 111 -3.54 -5.97 -5.11
CA LEU A 111 -2.28 -5.86 -4.39
C LEU A 111 -2.55 -5.78 -2.88
N MET A 112 -1.82 -6.60 -2.12
CA MET A 112 -1.98 -6.76 -0.68
C MET A 112 -0.61 -6.73 0.00
N THR A 113 -0.58 -6.34 1.27
CA THR A 113 0.50 -6.65 2.20
C THR A 113 -0.09 -7.44 3.37
N SER A 114 0.70 -8.31 4.00
CA SER A 114 0.26 -9.08 5.16
C SER A 114 1.13 -8.80 6.38
N VAL A 115 0.45 -8.72 7.51
CA VAL A 115 1.05 -8.64 8.84
C VAL A 115 1.04 -10.03 9.44
N SER A 116 2.20 -10.54 9.82
CA SER A 116 2.35 -11.93 10.30
C SER A 116 3.00 -12.01 11.66
N ALA A 117 2.54 -12.97 12.47
CA ALA A 117 3.07 -13.27 13.78
C ALA A 117 3.18 -14.80 13.98
N PRO A 118 4.31 -15.29 14.52
CA PRO A 118 4.49 -16.72 14.77
C PRO A 118 3.72 -17.16 16.02
N VAL A 119 3.20 -18.39 15.99
CA VAL A 119 2.48 -19.02 17.11
C VAL A 119 3.26 -20.24 17.59
N PHE A 120 3.54 -20.26 18.89
CA PHE A 120 4.39 -21.27 19.51
C PHE A 120 3.63 -22.14 20.52
N ASP A 121 4.11 -23.38 20.71
CA ASP A 121 3.58 -24.25 21.76
C ASP A 121 4.13 -23.81 23.12
N ARG A 122 3.24 -23.35 24.01
CA ARG A 122 3.58 -22.88 25.37
C ARG A 122 3.36 -23.94 26.44
N ARG A 123 3.09 -25.21 26.05
CA ARG A 123 2.89 -26.28 27.02
C ARG A 123 4.11 -26.43 27.92
N ASN A 124 3.88 -26.48 29.22
CA ASN A 124 4.91 -26.67 30.23
C ASN A 124 5.28 -28.18 30.29
N SER A 125 5.98 -28.65 29.26
CA SER A 125 6.46 -30.02 29.20
C SER A 125 7.84 -30.12 29.84
N THR A 126 8.09 -31.21 30.56
CA THR A 126 9.40 -31.57 31.12
C THR A 126 10.49 -31.68 30.05
N GLU A 127 10.09 -31.92 28.80
CA GLU A 127 10.95 -31.79 27.62
C GLU A 127 10.89 -30.35 27.09
N ARG A 128 12.03 -29.64 27.07
CA ARG A 128 12.17 -28.30 26.47
C ARG A 128 12.08 -28.37 24.93
N VAL A 129 10.94 -28.78 24.39
CA VAL A 129 10.71 -28.84 22.95
C VAL A 129 10.14 -27.50 22.47
N ALA A 130 11.01 -26.70 21.85
CA ALA A 130 10.65 -25.43 21.23
C ALA A 130 10.02 -25.64 19.85
N ASN A 131 8.70 -25.80 19.81
CA ASN A 131 7.96 -26.03 18.55
C ASN A 131 7.20 -24.78 18.08
N LEU A 132 7.38 -24.46 16.80
CA LEU A 132 6.52 -23.55 16.05
C LEU A 132 5.26 -24.30 15.64
N LEU A 133 4.08 -23.86 16.10
CA LEU A 133 2.79 -24.43 15.72
C LEU A 133 2.37 -23.93 14.34
N GLY A 134 2.63 -22.66 14.04
CA GLY A 134 2.29 -22.05 12.76
C GLY A 134 2.54 -20.54 12.76
N VAL A 135 2.03 -19.87 11.73
CA VAL A 135 2.06 -18.42 11.57
C VAL A 135 0.64 -17.95 11.34
N VAL A 136 0.22 -16.92 12.06
CA VAL A 136 -1.03 -16.22 11.82
C VAL A 136 -0.70 -14.96 11.04
N GLY A 137 -1.49 -14.67 10.01
CA GLY A 137 -1.34 -13.45 9.24
C GLY A 137 -2.69 -12.86 8.88
N THR A 138 -2.71 -11.53 8.75
CA THR A 138 -3.87 -10.77 8.28
C THR A 138 -3.45 -9.97 7.06
N ASP A 139 -4.23 -10.08 5.98
CA ASP A 139 -3.98 -9.40 4.72
C ASP A 139 -4.67 -8.03 4.70
N ILE A 140 -3.94 -7.03 4.24
CA ILE A 140 -4.35 -5.64 4.13
C ILE A 140 -4.24 -5.23 2.66
N PRO A 141 -5.35 -4.88 1.99
CA PRO A 141 -5.31 -4.34 0.64
C PRO A 141 -4.58 -3.01 0.60
N ILE A 142 -3.73 -2.82 -0.41
CA ILE A 142 -3.00 -1.56 -0.60
C ILE A 142 -3.97 -0.39 -0.84
N GLU A 143 -5.09 -0.62 -1.53
CA GLU A 143 -6.15 0.39 -1.68
C GLU A 143 -6.66 0.92 -0.35
N GLN A 144 -6.75 0.08 0.70
CA GLN A 144 -7.20 0.52 2.01
C GLN A 144 -6.19 1.45 2.67
N ILE A 145 -4.89 1.22 2.44
CA ILE A 145 -3.81 2.10 2.90
C ILE A 145 -3.89 3.44 2.15
N MET A 146 -4.02 3.41 0.82
CA MET A 146 -4.16 4.63 -0.01
C MET A 146 -5.37 5.47 0.40
N LYS A 147 -6.49 4.83 0.75
CA LYS A 147 -7.69 5.49 1.26
C LYS A 147 -7.45 6.25 2.57
N LEU A 148 -6.44 5.90 3.38
CA LEU A 148 -6.08 6.60 4.62
C LEU A 148 -5.30 7.89 4.37
N VAL A 149 -4.54 7.96 3.26
CA VAL A 149 -3.69 9.11 2.93
C VAL A 149 -4.49 10.28 2.35
N GLN A 150 -5.78 10.10 2.05
CA GLN A 150 -6.71 11.13 1.55
C GLN A 150 -6.17 11.88 0.33
N PRO A 151 -6.09 11.24 -0.86
CA PRO A 151 -5.48 11.82 -2.06
C PRO A 151 -6.05 13.20 -2.46
N TYR A 152 -7.33 13.45 -2.21
CA TYR A 152 -8.00 14.70 -2.54
C TYR A 152 -7.39 15.94 -1.85
N LYS A 153 -6.70 15.77 -0.71
CA LYS A 153 -6.03 16.86 0.01
C LYS A 153 -4.67 17.25 -0.56
N LEU A 154 -4.02 16.33 -1.28
CA LEU A 154 -2.70 16.57 -1.88
C LEU A 154 -2.80 17.39 -3.18
N GLY A 155 -4.01 17.51 -3.74
CA GLY A 155 -4.26 18.14 -5.02
C GLY A 155 -3.94 17.23 -6.21
N VAL A 156 -4.15 17.74 -7.43
CA VAL A 156 -4.09 16.93 -8.68
C VAL A 156 -2.68 16.41 -8.98
N ASN A 157 -1.67 17.22 -8.65
CA ASN A 157 -0.27 16.92 -8.97
C ASN A 157 0.55 16.51 -7.74
N GLY A 158 -0.05 16.55 -6.55
CA GLY A 158 0.55 16.02 -5.34
C GLY A 158 0.22 14.54 -5.19
N TYR A 159 1.16 13.76 -4.70
CA TYR A 159 0.96 12.33 -4.49
C TYR A 159 1.69 11.86 -3.25
N SER A 160 1.34 10.65 -2.83
CA SER A 160 2.01 9.96 -1.74
C SER A 160 2.55 8.64 -2.23
N PHE A 161 3.58 8.16 -1.55
CA PHE A 161 4.12 6.83 -1.77
C PHE A 161 4.72 6.33 -0.46
N LEU A 162 4.90 5.02 -0.39
CA LEU A 162 5.32 4.36 0.83
C LEU A 162 6.41 3.34 0.50
N VAL A 163 7.47 3.35 1.30
CA VAL A 163 8.70 2.59 1.05
C VAL A 163 9.00 1.70 2.25
N ASP A 164 9.52 0.49 2.00
CA ASP A 164 9.99 -0.42 3.04
C ASP A 164 11.42 -0.08 3.52
N ASN A 165 11.89 -0.79 4.54
CA ASN A 165 13.24 -0.66 5.08
C ASN A 165 14.36 -1.17 4.14
N ASN A 166 14.03 -1.62 2.92
CA ASN A 166 15.00 -2.02 1.91
C ASN A 166 15.03 -1.04 0.73
N GLY A 167 14.09 -0.09 0.65
CA GLY A 167 13.92 0.85 -0.47
C GLY A 167 12.86 0.42 -1.50
N HIS A 168 12.19 -0.72 -1.30
CA HIS A 168 11.12 -1.17 -2.17
C HIS A 168 9.84 -0.37 -1.94
N VAL A 169 9.17 -0.06 -3.03
CA VAL A 169 7.94 0.70 -3.04
C VAL A 169 6.75 -0.21 -2.76
N LEU A 170 5.98 0.12 -1.71
CA LEU A 170 4.73 -0.56 -1.41
C LEU A 170 3.59 -0.07 -2.33
N TYR A 171 3.52 1.23 -2.55
CA TYR A 171 2.65 1.84 -3.56
C TYR A 171 3.22 3.17 -4.02
N HIS A 172 2.98 3.50 -5.27
CA HIS A 172 3.32 4.77 -5.90
C HIS A 172 2.44 4.95 -7.15
N PRO A 173 2.04 6.18 -7.53
CA PRO A 173 1.22 6.40 -8.73
C PRO A 173 1.82 5.79 -10.02
N ASP A 174 3.13 5.94 -10.20
CA ASP A 174 3.87 5.39 -11.33
C ASP A 174 4.28 3.91 -11.19
N LEU A 175 3.94 3.25 -10.08
CA LEU A 175 4.19 1.81 -9.93
C LEU A 175 3.24 1.04 -10.86
N ARG A 176 3.81 0.46 -11.93
CA ARG A 176 3.06 -0.37 -12.90
C ARG A 176 3.40 -1.86 -12.70
N PRO A 177 2.64 -2.59 -11.85
CA PRO A 177 2.88 -4.00 -11.55
C PRO A 177 2.53 -4.94 -12.73
N MET A 178 1.69 -4.46 -13.66
CA MET A 178 1.20 -5.22 -14.81
C MET A 178 1.89 -4.78 -16.10
N PHE A 179 2.08 -5.73 -17.01
CA PHE A 179 2.50 -5.51 -18.39
C PHE A 179 1.69 -6.45 -19.31
N GLN A 180 0.95 -5.90 -20.27
CA GLN A 180 0.11 -6.68 -21.20
C GLN A 180 -0.75 -7.73 -20.47
N ASP A 181 -1.45 -7.31 -19.40
CA ASP A 181 -2.29 -8.16 -18.54
C ASP A 181 -1.57 -9.30 -17.79
N THR A 182 -0.23 -9.29 -17.77
CA THR A 182 0.60 -10.21 -16.99
C THR A 182 1.35 -9.47 -15.87
N LEU A 183 1.48 -10.11 -14.71
CA LEU A 183 2.30 -9.58 -13.63
C LEU A 183 3.77 -9.62 -14.05
N LYS A 184 4.47 -8.51 -13.85
CA LYS A 184 5.93 -8.50 -14.00
C LYS A 184 6.54 -9.47 -12.97
N PRO A 185 7.61 -10.22 -13.29
CA PRO A 185 8.19 -11.21 -12.39
C PRO A 185 8.78 -10.64 -11.07
N GLU A 186 9.05 -9.32 -11.01
CA GLU A 186 9.73 -8.64 -9.89
C GLU A 186 8.94 -7.41 -9.38
N TYR A 187 7.61 -7.40 -9.56
CA TYR A 187 6.76 -6.29 -9.12
C TYR A 187 6.81 -6.00 -7.61
N ASN A 188 7.28 -6.96 -6.81
CA ASN A 188 7.35 -6.89 -5.35
C ASN A 188 8.66 -6.33 -4.81
N SER A 189 9.66 -6.11 -5.68
CA SER A 189 10.99 -5.61 -5.31
C SER A 189 11.39 -4.38 -6.13
N VAL A 190 10.41 -3.62 -6.62
CA VAL A 190 10.65 -2.38 -7.35
C VAL A 190 11.16 -1.32 -6.38
N ASP A 191 12.35 -0.78 -6.64
CA ASP A 191 13.00 0.22 -5.81
C ASP A 191 12.52 1.63 -6.13
N LEU A 192 12.61 2.55 -5.16
CA LEU A 192 12.26 3.96 -5.35
C LEU A 192 12.99 4.61 -6.53
N THR A 193 14.25 4.23 -6.76
CA THR A 193 15.09 4.78 -7.84
C THR A 193 14.62 4.39 -9.24
N GLU A 194 13.83 3.33 -9.37
CA GLU A 194 13.27 2.89 -10.65
C GLU A 194 11.97 3.60 -11.01
N VAL A 195 11.29 4.15 -10.00
CA VAL A 195 9.97 4.77 -10.15
C VAL A 195 10.10 6.29 -10.27
N GLU A 196 10.89 6.91 -9.40
CA GLU A 196 11.08 8.37 -9.39
C GLU A 196 12.17 8.80 -10.37
N LEU A 197 11.76 9.43 -11.46
CA LEU A 197 12.65 9.90 -12.52
C LEU A 197 13.05 11.35 -12.27
N VAL A 198 14.23 11.57 -11.69
CA VAL A 198 14.74 12.92 -11.46
C VAL A 198 15.27 13.54 -12.76
N ASP A 199 14.96 14.81 -12.99
CA ASP A 199 15.54 15.60 -14.06
C ASP A 199 16.98 15.97 -13.69
N SER A 200 17.95 15.40 -14.41
CA SER A 200 19.38 15.65 -14.19
C SER A 200 20.08 15.66 -15.53
N ASP A 201 21.14 16.46 -15.62
CA ASP A 201 21.98 16.57 -16.82
C ASP A 201 22.84 15.31 -17.07
N GLY A 202 22.79 14.35 -16.14
CA GLY A 202 23.48 13.07 -16.21
C GLY A 202 22.87 12.10 -17.23
N GLY A 203 23.60 11.02 -17.51
CA GLY A 203 23.13 9.97 -18.41
C GLY A 203 21.88 9.25 -17.88
N PRO A 204 21.13 8.51 -18.72
CA PRO A 204 19.86 7.85 -18.36
C PRO A 204 19.91 6.80 -17.22
N ARG A 205 21.09 6.52 -16.66
CA ARG A 205 21.34 5.53 -15.60
C ARG A 205 22.35 6.03 -14.56
N GLU A 206 22.59 7.33 -14.52
CA GLU A 206 23.40 7.90 -13.45
C GLU A 206 22.51 8.14 -12.26
N ASN A 207 22.86 7.50 -11.14
CA ASN A 207 22.08 7.61 -9.92
C ASN A 207 22.20 9.05 -9.40
N ASN A 208 21.08 9.73 -9.26
CA ASN A 208 21.05 11.06 -8.67
C ASN A 208 21.35 10.98 -7.17
N SER A 209 22.34 11.73 -6.68
CA SER A 209 22.73 11.73 -5.27
C SER A 209 21.58 12.14 -4.35
N MET A 210 20.78 13.14 -4.72
CA MET A 210 19.67 13.62 -3.89
C MET A 210 18.55 12.58 -3.77
N LEU A 211 18.28 11.81 -4.83
CA LEU A 211 17.29 10.72 -4.77
C LEU A 211 17.80 9.57 -3.90
N LEU A 212 19.10 9.27 -3.97
CA LEU A 212 19.72 8.27 -3.11
C LEU A 212 19.74 8.70 -1.65
N ASP A 213 19.96 9.98 -1.37
CA ASP A 213 19.90 10.54 -0.02
C ASP A 213 18.48 10.44 0.54
N LEU A 214 17.46 10.85 -0.22
CA LEU A 214 16.05 10.67 0.13
C LEU A 214 15.72 9.20 0.42
N ARG A 215 16.14 8.29 -0.47
CA ARG A 215 15.96 6.85 -0.29
C ARG A 215 16.63 6.35 0.99
N HIS A 216 17.85 6.79 1.27
CA HIS A 216 18.60 6.37 2.46
C HIS A 216 17.93 6.87 3.73
N ASP A 217 17.49 8.12 3.77
CA ASP A 217 16.80 8.70 4.93
C ASP A 217 15.45 8.03 5.19
N MET A 218 14.71 7.68 4.13
CA MET A 218 13.48 6.89 4.26
C MET A 218 13.73 5.47 4.78
N ILE A 219 14.81 4.81 4.34
CA ILE A 219 15.21 3.48 4.83
C ILE A 219 15.63 3.52 6.30
N ASP A 220 16.39 4.56 6.67
CA ASP A 220 16.83 4.80 8.04
C ASP A 220 15.70 5.29 8.97
N GLN A 221 14.48 5.42 8.44
CA GLN A 221 13.31 5.87 9.18
C GLN A 221 13.50 7.25 9.81
N LYS A 222 14.11 8.20 9.07
CA LYS A 222 14.26 9.59 9.50
C LYS A 222 13.09 10.44 9.01
N GLU A 223 12.80 11.51 9.75
CA GLU A 223 11.89 12.57 9.32
C GLU A 223 12.71 13.67 8.62
N GLY A 224 12.21 14.17 7.49
CA GLY A 224 12.88 15.23 6.76
C GLY A 224 12.09 15.78 5.58
N GLU A 225 12.71 16.76 4.93
CA GLU A 225 12.20 17.39 3.71
C GLU A 225 13.32 17.55 2.68
N THR A 226 12.97 17.37 1.40
CA THR A 226 13.91 17.53 0.28
C THR A 226 13.19 18.05 -0.95
N ASP A 227 13.85 18.85 -1.77
CA ASP A 227 13.29 19.31 -3.04
C ASP A 227 13.92 18.55 -4.20
N LEU A 228 13.10 17.98 -5.08
CA LEU A 228 13.57 17.30 -6.29
C LEU A 228 12.81 17.79 -7.51
N THR A 229 13.51 17.90 -8.62
CA THR A 229 12.89 18.19 -9.92
C THR A 229 12.69 16.87 -10.65
N ILE A 230 11.44 16.48 -10.88
CA ILE A 230 11.10 15.18 -11.47
C ILE A 230 10.50 15.32 -12.86
N LYS A 231 10.65 14.26 -13.66
CA LYS A 231 10.04 14.07 -14.98
C LYS A 231 8.81 13.19 -14.82
N THR A 232 7.65 13.80 -15.01
CA THR A 232 6.35 13.10 -14.98
C THR A 232 5.91 12.73 -16.39
N ASP A 233 5.57 11.45 -16.61
CA ASP A 233 5.06 10.96 -17.88
C ASP A 233 3.53 11.08 -17.95
N PHE A 234 3.03 11.68 -19.02
CA PHE A 234 1.62 11.74 -19.38
C PHE A 234 1.35 10.79 -20.55
N ASN A 235 0.87 9.59 -20.21
CA ASN A 235 0.41 8.57 -21.16
C ASN A 235 1.45 8.17 -22.23
N GLY A 236 2.75 8.20 -21.91
CA GLY A 236 3.83 7.79 -22.79
C GLY A 236 4.12 8.74 -23.96
N MET A 237 3.46 9.90 -24.02
CA MET A 237 3.58 10.84 -25.14
C MET A 237 4.17 12.19 -24.76
N ARG A 238 4.01 12.61 -23.50
CA ARG A 238 4.49 13.92 -23.03
C ARG A 238 5.17 13.76 -21.69
N VAL A 239 6.35 14.35 -21.57
CA VAL A 239 7.06 14.46 -20.30
C VAL A 239 6.97 15.91 -19.84
N ALA A 240 6.53 16.12 -18.60
CA ALA A 240 6.63 17.43 -17.97
C ALA A 240 7.61 17.36 -16.80
N THR A 241 8.56 18.28 -16.79
CA THR A 241 9.43 18.50 -15.64
C THR A 241 8.69 19.37 -14.62
N ARG A 242 8.71 18.94 -13.35
CA ARG A 242 8.10 19.65 -12.23
C ARG A 242 9.01 19.61 -11.03
N ARG A 243 9.08 20.72 -10.30
CA ARG A 243 9.80 20.79 -9.02
C ARG A 243 8.81 20.47 -7.90
N ASN A 244 9.10 19.40 -7.19
CA ASN A 244 8.30 18.90 -6.09
C ASN A 244 9.10 19.01 -4.79
N LYS A 245 8.42 19.40 -3.72
CA LYS A 245 8.90 19.33 -2.35
C LYS A 245 8.41 18.03 -1.73
N TYR A 246 9.33 17.22 -1.26
CA TYR A 246 9.09 15.93 -0.62
C TYR A 246 9.13 16.11 0.89
N PHE A 247 8.15 15.55 1.56
CA PHE A 247 8.09 15.43 3.02
C PHE A 247 7.98 13.96 3.36
N TYR A 248 8.85 13.45 4.22
CA TYR A 248 8.85 12.03 4.58
C TYR A 248 8.98 11.84 6.08
N ASN A 249 8.30 10.81 6.58
CA ASN A 249 8.27 10.48 8.00
C ASN A 249 8.07 8.96 8.17
N PRO A 250 8.76 8.29 9.11
CA PRO A 250 8.48 6.90 9.45
C PRO A 250 7.07 6.68 10.01
N ILE A 251 6.54 5.49 9.78
CA ILE A 251 5.30 5.05 10.43
C ILE A 251 5.66 4.20 11.65
N ASP A 252 5.38 4.74 12.84
CA ASP A 252 5.68 4.13 14.13
C ASP A 252 5.22 2.66 14.22
N GLY A 253 6.14 1.79 14.64
CA GLY A 253 5.86 0.36 14.84
C GLY A 253 5.76 -0.46 13.54
N THR A 254 6.11 0.11 12.39
CA THR A 254 6.17 -0.58 11.10
C THR A 254 7.51 -0.36 10.41
N PRO A 255 7.93 -1.22 9.47
CA PRO A 255 9.15 -1.03 8.69
C PRO A 255 8.97 -0.02 7.54
N PHE A 256 7.91 0.78 7.56
CA PHE A 256 7.52 1.62 6.43
C PHE A 256 7.75 3.09 6.73
N SER A 257 8.11 3.83 5.68
CA SER A 257 8.21 5.29 5.68
C SER A 257 7.26 5.85 4.63
N LEU A 258 6.45 6.84 5.04
CA LEU A 258 5.52 7.54 4.16
C LEU A 258 6.20 8.79 3.62
N ALA A 259 6.08 9.02 2.32
CA ALA A 259 6.48 10.26 1.69
C ALA A 259 5.32 10.92 0.95
N LEU A 260 5.31 12.25 0.97
CA LEU A 260 4.39 13.12 0.26
C LEU A 260 5.19 14.00 -0.68
N ALA A 261 4.88 13.95 -1.96
CA ALA A 261 5.43 14.84 -2.97
C ALA A 261 4.39 15.91 -3.31
N LEU A 262 4.69 17.16 -2.99
CA LEU A 262 3.83 18.31 -3.28
C LEU A 262 4.50 19.23 -4.30
N PRO A 263 3.77 19.71 -5.32
CA PRO A 263 4.35 20.63 -6.30
C PRO A 263 4.69 21.98 -5.65
N GLU A 264 5.88 22.50 -5.95
CA GLU A 264 6.36 23.78 -5.44
C GLU A 264 5.42 24.93 -5.90
N GLY A 265 5.15 25.88 -5.01
CA GLY A 265 4.34 27.07 -5.29
C GLY A 265 2.84 26.93 -4.96
N TYR A 266 2.14 25.95 -5.54
CA TYR A 266 0.67 25.80 -5.33
C TYR A 266 0.27 24.58 -4.49
N GLY A 267 1.13 23.57 -4.35
CA GLY A 267 0.81 22.35 -3.60
C GLY A 267 0.70 22.53 -2.08
N MET A 268 1.19 23.65 -1.56
CA MET A 268 1.20 23.96 -0.12
C MET A 268 -0.09 24.65 0.35
N TYR A 269 -1.00 24.98 -0.57
CA TYR A 269 -2.23 25.71 -0.27
C TYR A 269 -3.45 24.83 -0.58
N GLU A 270 -4.35 24.73 0.38
CA GLU A 270 -5.66 24.08 0.21
C GLU A 270 -6.73 25.14 -0.03
N THR A 271 -7.64 24.88 -0.98
CA THR A 271 -8.81 25.72 -1.18
C THR A 271 -9.95 25.21 -0.31
N VAL A 272 -10.30 25.98 0.72
CA VAL A 272 -11.41 25.63 1.61
C VAL A 272 -12.70 26.24 1.07
N GLY A 273 -13.46 25.44 0.34
CA GLY A 273 -14.84 25.74 -0.05
C GLY A 273 -15.74 24.65 0.51
N GLU A 274 -16.59 24.97 1.49
CA GLU A 274 -17.54 24.04 2.07
C GLU A 274 -18.94 24.65 2.11
N GLU A 275 -19.93 23.89 1.65
CA GLU A 275 -21.34 24.26 1.76
C GLU A 275 -22.05 23.35 2.78
N GLU A 276 -22.78 23.94 3.74
CA GLU A 276 -23.53 23.16 4.74
C GLU A 276 -24.83 22.57 4.18
N ILE A 277 -24.81 21.28 3.85
CA ILE A 277 -25.98 20.53 3.32
C ILE A 277 -27.28 20.70 4.13
N LYS A 278 -27.21 20.81 5.46
CA LYS A 278 -28.42 20.97 6.31
C LYS A 278 -28.96 22.40 6.33
N ARG A 279 -28.14 23.39 6.02
CA ARG A 279 -28.49 24.81 6.01
C ARG A 279 -28.60 25.39 4.61
N SER A 280 -28.21 24.64 3.57
CA SER A 280 -28.21 25.11 2.19
C SER A 280 -29.63 25.40 1.73
N THR A 281 -29.82 26.58 1.15
CA THR A 281 -31.08 27.00 0.51
C THR A 281 -31.29 26.37 -0.87
N VAL A 282 -30.24 25.75 -1.42
CA VAL A 282 -30.24 25.13 -2.75
C VAL A 282 -30.79 23.70 -2.68
N ASN A 283 -31.65 23.36 -3.63
CA ASN A 283 -32.11 21.99 -3.83
C ASN A 283 -30.95 21.11 -4.34
N LEU A 284 -30.32 20.35 -3.46
CA LEU A 284 -29.21 19.45 -3.81
C LEU A 284 -29.60 18.43 -4.89
N SER A 285 -30.86 18.00 -4.91
CA SER A 285 -31.37 17.09 -5.93
C SER A 285 -31.41 17.72 -7.32
N ASP A 286 -31.39 19.05 -7.45
CA ASP A 286 -31.33 19.76 -8.74
C ASP A 286 -29.90 19.91 -9.25
N LEU A 287 -28.91 19.94 -8.34
CA LEU A 287 -27.47 20.02 -8.68
C LEU A 287 -26.98 18.75 -9.37
N PHE A 288 -27.45 17.59 -8.92
CA PHE A 288 -26.99 16.29 -9.40
C PHE A 288 -28.00 15.61 -10.35
N LYS A 289 -28.70 16.40 -11.20
CA LYS A 289 -29.63 15.86 -12.21
C LYS A 289 -28.93 15.62 -13.54
N GLY A 290 -29.24 14.46 -14.14
CA GLY A 290 -28.72 14.07 -15.46
C GLY A 290 -27.33 13.46 -15.39
N ASP A 291 -26.70 13.32 -16.57
CA ASP A 291 -25.45 12.59 -16.76
C ASP A 291 -24.22 13.51 -16.94
N ASN A 292 -24.38 14.82 -16.77
CA ASN A 292 -23.36 15.85 -17.04
C ASN A 292 -22.37 16.07 -15.88
N TRP A 293 -22.32 15.17 -14.90
CA TRP A 293 -21.42 15.25 -13.77
C TRP A 293 -20.81 13.87 -13.49
N ARG A 294 -19.61 13.87 -12.92
CA ARG A 294 -18.88 12.66 -12.57
C ARG A 294 -18.21 12.82 -11.21
N LEU A 295 -18.10 11.72 -10.50
CA LEU A 295 -17.30 11.65 -9.29
C LEU A 295 -15.95 11.05 -9.60
N HIS A 296 -14.96 11.44 -8.80
CA HIS A 296 -13.67 10.79 -8.84
C HIS A 296 -13.84 9.32 -8.38
N PRO A 297 -13.43 8.32 -9.18
CA PRO A 297 -13.70 6.92 -8.88
C PRO A 297 -12.95 6.43 -7.64
N ASP A 298 -11.75 6.97 -7.37
CA ASP A 298 -10.89 6.51 -6.28
C ASP A 298 -11.17 7.19 -4.93
N TRP A 299 -11.98 8.27 -4.91
CA TRP A 299 -12.23 9.03 -3.69
C TRP A 299 -13.41 8.44 -2.90
N VAL A 300 -13.23 8.33 -1.60
CA VAL A 300 -14.24 7.76 -0.71
C VAL A 300 -15.03 8.89 -0.05
N TYR A 301 -16.17 9.24 -0.66
CA TYR A 301 -17.11 10.22 -0.13
C TYR A 301 -17.88 9.65 1.08
N CYS A 302 -18.72 8.65 0.83
CA CYS A 302 -19.36 7.85 1.86
C CYS A 302 -19.38 6.37 1.46
N GLU A 303 -19.03 5.47 2.37
CA GLU A 303 -18.95 4.02 2.15
C GLU A 303 -19.54 3.26 3.35
N TYR A 304 -20.20 2.13 3.11
CA TYR A 304 -20.63 1.25 4.21
C TYR A 304 -19.45 0.41 4.70
N ASN A 305 -19.31 0.25 6.03
CA ASN A 305 -18.18 -0.48 6.61
C ASN A 305 -18.24 -1.99 6.31
N TYR A 306 -19.47 -2.52 6.23
CA TYR A 306 -19.71 -3.89 5.80
C TYR A 306 -20.18 -3.88 4.35
N ALA A 307 -19.61 -4.78 3.54
CA ALA A 307 -20.12 -5.10 2.21
C ALA A 307 -21.46 -5.86 2.28
N SER A 308 -22.41 -5.37 3.09
CA SER A 308 -23.73 -5.96 3.26
C SER A 308 -24.73 -5.34 2.29
N ASP A 309 -25.44 -6.19 1.55
CA ASP A 309 -26.69 -6.04 0.75
C ASP A 309 -26.84 -4.84 -0.22
N HIS A 310 -26.14 -3.73 -0.02
CA HIS A 310 -26.20 -2.52 -0.82
C HIS A 310 -25.13 -2.55 -1.92
N HIS A 311 -25.48 -3.17 -3.04
CA HIS A 311 -24.67 -3.12 -4.25
C HIS A 311 -25.11 -1.95 -5.12
N PHE A 312 -24.19 -1.01 -5.35
CA PHE A 312 -24.40 0.12 -6.25
C PHE A 312 -23.76 -0.19 -7.62
N LYS A 313 -24.38 0.29 -8.71
CA LYS A 313 -23.86 0.09 -10.07
C LYS A 313 -22.75 1.09 -10.41
N SER A 314 -22.75 2.25 -9.75
CA SER A 314 -21.73 3.27 -9.93
C SER A 314 -21.48 4.06 -8.63
N PRO A 315 -20.32 4.74 -8.51
CA PRO A 315 -20.03 5.64 -7.39
C PRO A 315 -21.05 6.78 -7.25
N GLU A 316 -21.59 7.25 -8.37
CA GLU A 316 -22.62 8.30 -8.41
C GLU A 316 -23.93 7.84 -7.75
N ASP A 317 -24.38 6.62 -8.04
CA ASP A 317 -25.57 6.02 -7.42
C ASP A 317 -25.40 5.89 -5.89
N GLN A 318 -24.21 5.48 -5.46
CA GLN A 318 -23.86 5.38 -4.05
C GLN A 318 -23.91 6.74 -3.37
N PHE A 319 -23.35 7.78 -4.00
CA PHE A 319 -23.35 9.13 -3.47
C PHE A 319 -24.78 9.69 -3.33
N LEU A 320 -25.63 9.52 -4.36
CA LEU A 320 -27.03 9.94 -4.32
C LEU A 320 -27.82 9.24 -3.21
N HIS A 321 -27.56 7.96 -2.95
CA HIS A 321 -28.14 7.23 -1.83
C HIS A 321 -27.80 7.88 -0.49
N PHE A 322 -26.53 8.23 -0.27
CA PHE A 322 -26.09 8.91 0.95
C PHE A 322 -26.63 10.33 1.07
N LEU A 323 -26.70 11.10 -0.02
CA LEU A 323 -27.32 12.43 -0.02
C LEU A 323 -28.79 12.38 0.43
N ASN A 324 -29.56 11.41 -0.06
CA ASN A 324 -30.94 11.21 0.39
C ASN A 324 -31.03 10.82 1.87
N LYS A 325 -30.04 10.10 2.39
CA LYS A 325 -29.95 9.70 3.81
C LYS A 325 -29.60 10.88 4.71
N VAL A 326 -28.71 11.78 4.26
CA VAL A 326 -28.29 13.00 4.99
C VAL A 326 -29.48 13.94 5.25
N ARG A 327 -30.47 13.97 4.34
CA ARG A 327 -31.69 14.78 4.49
C ARG A 327 -32.63 14.29 5.60
N ARG A 328 -32.51 13.03 6.03
CA ARG A 328 -33.40 12.47 7.05
C ARG A 328 -33.12 13.09 8.43
N PRO A 329 -34.15 13.42 9.22
CA PRO A 329 -33.96 13.92 10.58
C PRO A 329 -33.23 12.86 11.42
N GLY A 330 -32.28 13.29 12.25
CA GLY A 330 -31.46 12.38 13.06
C GLY A 330 -30.14 11.93 12.41
N TRP A 331 -29.85 12.31 11.17
CA TRP A 331 -28.56 12.00 10.53
C TRP A 331 -27.37 12.63 11.25
N LYS A 332 -26.30 11.83 11.43
CA LYS A 332 -25.00 12.25 11.98
C LYS A 332 -23.88 11.92 11.01
N TRP A 333 -22.91 12.84 10.92
CA TRP A 333 -21.65 12.62 10.22
C TRP A 333 -20.80 11.62 11.00
N MET A 334 -20.39 10.54 10.34
CA MET A 334 -19.45 9.56 10.88
C MET A 334 -18.13 9.68 10.12
N SER A 335 -17.38 10.75 10.41
CA SER A 335 -16.14 11.12 9.71
C SER A 335 -14.87 10.54 10.32
N GLN A 336 -14.94 9.92 11.50
CA GLN A 336 -13.80 9.23 12.08
C GLN A 336 -13.78 7.77 11.62
N ARG A 337 -12.80 7.42 10.79
CA ARG A 337 -12.33 6.02 10.75
C ARG A 337 -11.80 5.76 12.16
N HIS A 338 -12.50 4.91 12.87
CA HIS A 338 -12.30 4.58 14.28
C HIS A 338 -10.95 3.86 14.44
N TRP A 339 -9.84 4.60 14.36
CA TRP A 339 -8.54 4.11 14.77
C TRP A 339 -8.00 5.03 15.85
N THR A 340 -8.55 4.87 17.05
CA THR A 340 -7.85 5.22 18.29
C THR A 340 -7.69 3.93 19.09
N PRO A 341 -6.61 3.76 19.88
CA PRO A 341 -6.47 2.61 20.77
C PRO A 341 -7.64 2.45 21.75
N GLN A 342 -8.35 3.54 22.05
CA GLN A 342 -9.59 3.54 22.84
C GLN A 342 -10.80 3.00 22.07
N ALA A 343 -10.87 3.17 20.74
CA ALA A 343 -11.95 2.63 19.91
C ALA A 343 -11.99 1.09 19.87
N VAL A 344 -10.86 0.42 20.16
CA VAL A 344 -10.80 -1.06 20.26
C VAL A 344 -11.59 -1.58 21.46
N LYS A 345 -11.65 -0.81 22.57
CA LYS A 345 -12.47 -1.15 23.75
C LYS A 345 -13.97 -0.91 23.52
N ASP A 346 -14.31 0.02 22.63
CA ASP A 346 -15.67 0.36 22.23
C ASP A 346 -16.12 -0.35 20.94
N MET A 347 -15.48 -1.45 20.53
CA MET A 347 -16.01 -2.39 19.52
C MET A 347 -17.22 -3.19 20.05
N LYS A 348 -18.13 -2.54 20.79
CA LYS A 348 -19.49 -3.04 20.98
C LYS A 348 -20.15 -3.05 19.60
N LYS A 349 -20.27 -4.25 19.00
CA LYS A 349 -21.05 -4.58 17.79
C LYS A 349 -21.32 -3.35 16.90
N LEU A 350 -20.37 -3.04 16.01
CA LEU A 350 -20.60 -2.09 14.93
C LEU A 350 -21.89 -2.53 14.21
N GLU A 351 -22.92 -1.68 14.19
CA GLU A 351 -24.21 -2.03 13.61
C GLU A 351 -24.07 -2.36 12.12
N ARG A 352 -24.97 -3.22 11.62
CA ARG A 352 -24.95 -3.72 10.23
C ARG A 352 -24.99 -2.59 9.19
N ASP A 353 -25.60 -1.45 9.54
CA ASP A 353 -25.71 -0.25 8.69
C ASP A 353 -24.67 0.83 9.03
N SER A 354 -23.58 0.48 9.71
CA SER A 354 -22.49 1.42 9.98
C SER A 354 -21.81 1.87 8.68
N TYR A 355 -21.59 3.18 8.57
CA TYR A 355 -21.01 3.81 7.39
C TYR A 355 -19.92 4.80 7.81
N TYR A 356 -18.99 5.03 6.91
CA TYR A 356 -18.02 6.11 6.95
C TYR A 356 -18.48 7.18 5.96
N CYS A 357 -18.44 8.44 6.36
CA CYS A 357 -18.61 9.53 5.39
C CYS A 357 -17.74 10.72 5.75
N ASP A 358 -16.92 11.15 4.78
CA ASP A 358 -16.05 12.29 4.92
C ASP A 358 -16.85 13.59 4.74
N LYS A 359 -17.04 14.31 5.84
CA LYS A 359 -17.84 15.52 5.87
C LYS A 359 -17.26 16.60 4.97
N THR A 360 -15.95 16.87 5.06
CA THR A 360 -15.32 17.99 4.36
C THR A 360 -15.37 17.74 2.86
N LEU A 361 -15.01 16.53 2.44
CA LEU A 361 -15.04 16.14 1.03
C LEU A 361 -16.43 16.24 0.40
N VAL A 362 -17.47 15.77 1.11
CA VAL A 362 -18.85 15.86 0.62
C VAL A 362 -19.34 17.30 0.54
N GLN A 363 -19.01 18.14 1.52
CA GLN A 363 -19.38 19.55 1.51
C GLN A 363 -18.65 20.34 0.42
N SER A 364 -17.38 20.02 0.15
CA SER A 364 -16.62 20.64 -0.93
C SER A 364 -17.12 20.24 -2.31
N LEU A 365 -17.54 18.98 -2.49
CA LEU A 365 -18.18 18.56 -3.73
C LEU A 365 -19.51 19.30 -3.98
N VAL A 366 -20.31 19.51 -2.93
CA VAL A 366 -21.56 20.28 -3.06
C VAL A 366 -21.26 21.74 -3.40
N TYR A 367 -20.24 22.34 -2.78
CA TYR A 367 -19.79 23.68 -3.11
C TYR A 367 -19.35 23.79 -4.58
N ASP A 368 -18.53 22.84 -5.05
CA ASP A 368 -18.09 22.77 -6.45
C ASP A 368 -19.27 22.64 -7.42
N ALA A 369 -20.27 21.81 -7.10
CA ALA A 369 -21.48 21.68 -7.90
C ALA A 369 -22.27 22.99 -8.00
N VAL A 370 -22.36 23.78 -6.92
CA VAL A 370 -23.03 25.09 -6.92
C VAL A 370 -22.28 26.10 -7.80
N VAL A 371 -20.94 26.12 -7.71
CA VAL A 371 -20.10 27.04 -8.49
C VAL A 371 -20.13 26.69 -9.98
N THR A 372 -19.99 25.40 -10.31
CA THR A 372 -19.99 24.91 -11.70
C THR A 372 -21.36 25.06 -12.37
N GLN A 373 -22.46 24.88 -11.63
CA GLN A 373 -23.80 25.18 -12.16
C GLN A 373 -23.94 26.65 -12.59
N GLY A 374 -23.25 27.58 -11.91
CA GLY A 374 -23.18 28.99 -12.31
C GLY A 374 -22.44 29.23 -13.63
N LEU A 375 -21.55 28.32 -14.04
CA LEU A 375 -20.83 28.37 -15.32
C LEU A 375 -21.67 27.81 -16.48
N ASP A 376 -22.50 26.79 -16.20
CA ASP A 376 -23.41 26.19 -17.17
C ASP A 376 -24.59 27.10 -17.53
N GLN A 377 -24.96 28.01 -16.63
CA GLN A 377 -25.94 29.04 -16.96
C GLN A 377 -25.29 30.10 -17.85
N PRO A 378 -25.72 30.25 -19.12
CA PRO A 378 -25.22 31.34 -19.96
C PRO A 378 -25.52 32.63 -19.21
N ALA A 379 -24.47 33.43 -18.96
CA ALA A 379 -24.55 34.67 -18.20
C ALA A 379 -25.82 35.45 -18.59
N ARG A 380 -26.86 35.38 -17.75
CA ARG A 380 -28.02 36.27 -17.83
C ARG A 380 -27.57 37.63 -17.34
N LEU A 381 -26.70 38.26 -18.11
CA LEU A 381 -26.63 39.70 -18.16
C LEU A 381 -27.85 40.12 -18.96
N ASP A 382 -28.91 40.49 -18.24
CA ASP A 382 -29.96 41.36 -18.78
C ASP A 382 -29.26 42.62 -19.33
N ARG A 383 -28.96 42.60 -20.62
CA ARG A 383 -28.72 43.81 -21.41
C ARG A 383 -29.56 43.73 -22.68
N PRO A 384 -30.19 44.86 -23.08
CA PRO A 384 -31.09 44.86 -24.20
C PRO A 384 -30.32 44.50 -25.47
N SER A 385 -30.99 43.74 -26.32
CA SER A 385 -30.65 43.39 -27.70
C SER A 385 -29.88 44.49 -28.43
N ASN A 386 -28.58 44.28 -28.61
CA ASN A 386 -27.82 44.46 -29.85
C ASN A 386 -26.34 44.49 -29.50
N VAL A 387 -25.58 43.52 -30.04
CA VAL A 387 -24.25 43.67 -30.65
C VAL A 387 -23.63 42.28 -30.76
N ASN A 388 -23.10 42.04 -31.95
CA ASN A 388 -22.65 40.79 -32.53
C ASN A 388 -21.70 39.92 -31.67
N GLU A 389 -21.73 38.66 -32.08
CA GLU A 389 -20.90 37.51 -31.73
C GLU A 389 -19.39 37.77 -31.58
N GLU A 390 -18.75 36.79 -30.96
CA GLU A 390 -17.32 36.64 -30.66
C GLU A 390 -16.86 37.24 -29.32
N ARG A 391 -17.14 36.52 -28.23
CA ARG A 391 -16.31 36.62 -27.02
C ARG A 391 -15.75 35.25 -26.65
N HIS A 392 -14.46 35.10 -26.92
CA HIS A 392 -13.63 33.95 -26.54
C HIS A 392 -13.73 33.67 -25.03
N PRO A 393 -13.67 32.39 -24.58
CA PRO A 393 -13.80 32.02 -23.16
C PRO A 393 -12.81 32.74 -22.24
N ILE A 394 -11.60 33.03 -22.74
CA ILE A 394 -10.55 33.79 -22.02
C ILE A 394 -11.01 35.22 -21.69
N ALA A 395 -11.78 35.87 -22.56
CA ALA A 395 -12.27 37.22 -22.34
C ALA A 395 -13.32 37.28 -21.20
N VAL A 396 -14.08 36.21 -21.02
CA VAL A 396 -15.05 36.07 -19.93
C VAL A 396 -14.33 35.85 -18.60
N LEU A 397 -13.30 35.00 -18.58
CA LEU A 397 -12.45 34.76 -17.40
C LEU A 397 -11.73 36.04 -16.94
N MET A 398 -11.18 36.82 -17.87
CA MET A 398 -10.46 38.07 -17.55
C MET A 398 -11.40 39.17 -17.02
N ALA A 399 -12.69 39.15 -17.37
CA ALA A 399 -13.67 40.11 -16.87
C ALA A 399 -14.08 39.83 -15.42
N LEU A 400 -14.09 38.56 -15.00
CA LEU A 400 -14.41 38.14 -13.63
C LEU A 400 -13.29 38.49 -12.65
N TRP A 401 -12.04 38.50 -13.10
CA TRP A 401 -10.86 38.80 -12.28
C TRP A 401 -10.67 40.29 -11.92
N ARG A 402 -11.45 41.20 -12.54
CA ARG A 402 -11.36 42.66 -12.29
C ARG A 402 -12.43 43.19 -11.32
N ARG A 403 -13.20 42.32 -10.68
CA ARG A 403 -14.03 42.66 -9.50
C ARG A 403 -13.31 42.18 -8.25
#